data_AF-A0A4W5RL98-F1
#
_entry.id   AF-A0A4W5RL98-F1
#
_cell.length_a   1.000
_cell.length_b   1.000
_cell.length_c   1.000
_cell.angle_alpha   90.00
_cell.angle_beta   90.00
_cell.angle_gamma   90.00
#
_symmetry.space_group_name_H-M   'P 1'
#
loop_
_entity.id
_entity.type
_entity.pdbx_description
1 polymer ?
#
loop_
_entity_poly.entity_id
_entity_poly.type
_entity_poly.pdbx_seq_one_letter_code
_entity_poly.pdbx_strand_id
1 'polypeptide(L)' 'TEEGCASLVSALRSNPSSLRELDLSYNHPGDSGVRLLSAGLEDPHCRLEKLTVEYGGEYTMKPGLRKCEC' A
#
# COMPACT_ATOMS: atom_id res chain seq x y z
N THR A 1 -3.18 -0.16 12.07
CA THR A 1 -2.65 -1.16 13.01
C THR A 1 -2.09 -2.36 12.27
N GLU A 2 -1.05 -2.99 12.80
CA GLU A 2 -0.29 -4.06 12.15
C GLU A 2 -1.12 -5.34 11.94
N GLU A 3 -2.00 -5.68 12.90
CA GLU A 3 -2.90 -6.83 12.79
C GLU A 3 -3.91 -6.69 11.64
N GLY A 4 -4.32 -5.45 11.35
CA GLY A 4 -5.19 -5.14 10.22
C GLY A 4 -4.54 -5.48 8.88
N CYS A 5 -3.25 -5.15 8.73
CA CYS A 5 -2.48 -5.48 7.52
C CYS A 5 -2.31 -6.99 7.35
N ALA A 6 -1.99 -7.72 8.43
CA ALA A 6 -1.87 -9.17 8.40
C ALA A 6 -3.19 -9.85 8.01
N SER A 7 -4.31 -9.37 8.56
CA SER A 7 -5.65 -9.87 8.22
C SER A 7 -6.00 -9.60 6.76
N LEU A 8 -5.62 -8.44 6.23
CA LEU A 8 -5.83 -8.08 4.83
C LEU A 8 -5.05 -8.99 3.87
N VAL A 9 -3.77 -9.24 4.16
CA VAL A 9 -2.94 -10.16 3.37
C VAL A 9 -3.52 -11.58 3.39
N SER A 10 -3.96 -12.05 4.56
CA SER A 10 -4.61 -13.36 4.68
C SER A 10 -5.88 -13.44 3.85
N ALA A 11 -6.71 -12.38 3.87
CA ALA A 11 -7.91 -12.29 3.06
C ALA A 11 -7.59 -12.28 1.55
N LEU A 12 -6.57 -11.55 1.11
CA LEU A 12 -6.12 -11.48 -0.28
C LEU A 12 -5.59 -12.83 -0.80
N ARG A 13 -4.95 -13.63 0.05
CA ARG A 13 -4.45 -14.97 -0.30
C ARG A 13 -5.55 -16.03 -0.28
N SER A 14 -6.39 -16.00 0.75
CA SER A 14 -7.48 -16.98 0.95
C SER A 14 -8.59 -16.80 -0.08
N ASN A 15 -8.86 -15.55 -0.45
CA ASN A 15 -9.77 -15.20 -1.51
C ASN A 15 -8.97 -14.36 -2.50
N PRO A 16 -8.47 -14.93 -3.61
CA PRO A 16 -7.81 -14.19 -4.68
C PRO A 16 -8.85 -13.30 -5.34
N SER A 17 -9.15 -12.21 -4.64
CA SER A 17 -10.19 -11.27 -4.99
C SER A 17 -9.82 -10.65 -6.33
N SER A 18 -10.83 -10.31 -7.13
CA SER A 18 -10.64 -9.50 -8.34
C SER A 18 -10.19 -8.06 -8.03
N LEU A 19 -9.75 -7.80 -6.79
CA LEU A 19 -9.31 -6.51 -6.31
C LEU A 19 -7.93 -6.25 -6.89
N ARG A 20 -7.88 -5.26 -7.79
CA ARG A 20 -6.68 -4.85 -8.52
C ARG A 20 -5.98 -3.68 -7.86
N GLU A 21 -6.73 -2.84 -7.13
CA GLU A 21 -6.20 -1.63 -6.51
C GLU A 21 -6.68 -1.56 -5.06
N LEU A 22 -5.75 -1.32 -4.14
CA LEU A 22 -5.99 -1.15 -2.72
C LEU A 22 -5.37 0.16 -2.28
N ASP A 23 -6.21 1.05 -1.75
CA ASP A 23 -5.78 2.32 -1.20
C ASP A 23 -5.89 2.28 0.34
N LEU A 24 -4.76 2.43 1.01
CA LEU A 24 -4.62 2.55 2.45
C LEU A 24 -4.08 3.93 2.84
N SER A 25 -4.22 4.93 1.96
CA SER A 25 -3.88 6.31 2.28
C SER A 25 -4.61 6.73 3.55
N TYR A 26 -3.94 7.49 4.41
CA TYR A 26 -4.46 7.93 5.72
C TYR A 26 -4.77 6.81 6.74
N ASN A 27 -4.51 5.54 6.44
CA ASN A 27 -4.71 4.45 7.43
C ASN A 27 -3.47 4.16 8.28
N HIS A 28 -2.36 4.88 8.04
CA HIS A 28 -1.09 4.76 8.76
C HIS A 28 -0.75 3.29 9.09
N PRO A 29 -0.58 2.42 8.07
CA PRO A 29 -0.26 1.01 8.30
C PRO A 29 1.05 0.81 9.07
N GLY A 30 1.91 1.84 9.14
CA GLY A 30 3.24 1.77 9.71
C GLY A 30 4.20 1.00 8.81
N ASP A 31 5.50 1.12 9.05
CA ASP A 31 6.51 0.46 8.20
C ASP A 31 6.38 -1.07 8.24
N SER A 32 6.02 -1.64 9.40
CA SER A 32 5.77 -3.07 9.56
C SER A 32 4.55 -3.55 8.78
N GLY A 33 3.45 -2.78 8.79
CA GLY A 33 2.24 -3.07 8.01
C GLY A 33 2.50 -2.99 6.51
N VAL A 34 3.25 -1.98 6.05
CA VAL A 34 3.66 -1.85 4.64
C VAL A 34 4.52 -3.05 4.21
N ARG A 35 5.45 -3.49 5.06
CA ARG A 35 6.30 -4.66 4.76
C ARG A 35 5.49 -5.95 4.66
N LEU A 36 4.51 -6.14 5.54
CA LEU A 36 3.59 -7.28 5.49
C LEU A 36 2.76 -7.29 4.20
N LEU A 37 2.18 -6.14 3.84
CA LEU A 37 1.39 -5.99 2.62
C LEU A 37 2.25 -6.26 1.39
N SER A 38 3.47 -5.69 1.33
CA SER A 38 4.40 -5.89 0.21
C SER A 38 4.76 -7.37 0.04
N ALA A 39 5.08 -8.07 1.12
CA ALA A 39 5.36 -9.51 1.08
C ALA A 39 4.13 -10.34 0.65
N GLY A 40 2.92 -9.89 0.98
CA GLY A 40 1.68 -10.49 0.52
C GLY A 40 1.42 -10.30 -0.99
N LEU A 41 1.98 -9.25 -1.59
CA LEU A 41 1.87 -8.95 -3.01
C LEU A 41 2.85 -9.74 -3.88
N GLU A 42 3.97 -10.18 -3.30
CA GLU A 42 4.88 -11.12 -3.96
C GLU A 42 4.25 -12.51 -4.13
N ASP A 43 3.11 -12.77 -3.48
CA ASP A 43 2.39 -14.02 -3.63
C ASP A 43 1.75 -14.14 -5.04
N PRO A 44 2.00 -15.23 -5.77
CA PRO A 44 1.50 -15.41 -7.13
C PRO A 44 -0.02 -15.57 -7.21
N HIS A 45 -0.70 -15.83 -6.09
CA HIS A 45 -2.16 -15.85 -6.01
C HIS A 45 -2.75 -14.46 -5.74
N CYS A 46 -1.92 -13.48 -5.38
CA CYS A 46 -2.36 -12.10 -5.24
C CYS A 46 -2.55 -11.47 -6.62
N ARG A 47 -3.73 -10.91 -6.87
CA ARG A 47 -4.08 -10.24 -8.14
C ARG A 47 -4.06 -8.72 -8.02
N LEU A 48 -3.56 -8.20 -6.91
CA LEU A 48 -3.48 -6.78 -6.66
C LEU A 48 -2.35 -6.19 -7.51
N GLU A 49 -2.70 -5.27 -8.39
CA GLU A 49 -1.77 -4.57 -9.30
C GLU A 49 -1.26 -3.28 -8.68
N LYS A 50 -2.02 -2.67 -7.76
CA LYS A 50 -1.70 -1.37 -7.15
C LYS A 50 -1.98 -1.35 -5.66
N LEU A 51 -0.99 -0.90 -4.88
CA LEU A 51 -1.12 -0.60 -3.47
C LEU A 51 -0.72 0.86 -3.25
N THR A 52 -1.63 1.66 -2.70
CA THR A 52 -1.33 3.04 -2.26
C THR A 52 -1.25 3.06 -0.74
N VAL A 53 -0.14 3.53 -0.20
CA VAL A 53 0.09 3.69 1.25
C VAL A 53 0.65 5.09 1.50
N GLU A 54 -0.17 6.12 1.29
CA GLU A 54 0.25 7.52 1.52
C GLU A 54 -0.02 7.96 2.97
N TYR A 55 1.00 8.57 3.58
CA TYR A 55 0.88 9.29 4.84
C TYR A 55 0.31 10.67 4.54
N GLY A 56 -1.02 10.76 4.54
CA GLY A 56 -1.84 11.98 4.47
C GLY A 56 -1.13 13.34 4.44
N GLY A 57 -0.46 13.63 3.33
CA GLY A 57 0.29 14.85 3.10
C GLY A 57 0.15 15.17 1.63
N GLU A 58 -0.93 15.87 1.29
CA GLU A 58 -1.11 16.41 -0.04
C GLU A 58 0.06 17.36 -0.36
N TYR A 59 1.04 16.87 -1.10
CA TYR A 59 1.73 17.66 -2.11
C TYR A 59 2.09 16.74 -3.28
N THR A 60 1.12 16.57 -4.18
CA THR A 60 1.42 16.26 -5.58
C THR A 60 2.24 17.42 -6.15
N MET A 61 3.56 17.38 -5.93
CA MET A 61 4.49 18.22 -6.67
C MET A 61 4.42 17.78 -8.13
N LYS A 62 3.63 18.51 -8.92
CA LYS A 62 3.59 18.36 -10.38
C LYS A 62 5.04 18.38 -10.91
N PRO A 63 5.43 17.49 -11.84
CA PRO A 63 6.77 17.49 -12.41
C PRO A 63 6.95 18.81 -13.20
N GLY A 64 7.59 19.79 -12.57
CA GLY A 64 7.72 21.13 -13.12
C GLY A 64 8.38 22.16 -12.20
N LEU A 65 8.31 22.00 -10.87
CA LEU A 65 9.05 22.88 -9.97
C LEU A 65 10.39 22.25 -9.59
N ARG A 66 11.43 22.57 -10.39
CA ARG A 66 12.80 22.56 -9.88
C ARG A 66 12.88 23.55 -8.74
N LYS A 67 13.15 23.09 -7.52
CA LYS A 67 13.96 23.82 -6.54
C LYS A 67 14.74 22.80 -5.71
N CYS A 68 16.02 22.67 -6.05
CA CYS A 68 17.04 22.33 -5.08
C CYS A 68 17.29 23.53 -4.15
N GLU A 69 18.01 23.26 -3.06
CA GLU A 69 18.50 24.12 -1.97
C GLU A 69 17.60 24.08 -0.73
N CYS A 70 18.02 23.56 0.43
CA CYS A 70 19.31 23.04 0.92
C CYS A 70 19.06 21.77 1.76
#